data_AF-A0A939FID7-F1
#
_entry.id   AF-A0A939FID7-F1
#
_cell.length_a   1.000
_cell.length_b   1.000
_cell.length_c   1.000
_cell.angle_alpha   90.00
_cell.angle_beta   90.00
_cell.angle_gamma   90.00
#
_symmetry.space_group_name_H-M   'P 1'
#
loop_
_entity.id
_entity.type
_entity.pdbx_description
1 polymer ?
#
loop_
_entity_poly.entity_id
_entity_poly.type
_entity_poly.pdbx_seq_one_letter_code
_entity_poly.pdbx_strand_id
1 'polypeptide(L)'
;MVDGAQRPLRADARRNREKILTAAVRVFASEGLDAHLERIAKEAGVGSATLYRNFPTREALVEAVYRNEVAQLCDAAPALLAAKPPLEALRAWTRLFLDYVTAKYGMIDALRAIAAAGSNPYGHSREMIRAALTTLMDACAAAGTIRTDISPTDIGAALEGIALTSASPERRQQAERLLDLTLDGLKTRP
;
A
#
# COMPACT_ATOMS: atom_id res chain seq x y z
N MET A 1 -3.13 11.89 -43.19
CA MET A 1 -3.31 10.57 -42.54
C MET A 1 -2.10 10.29 -41.67
N VAL A 2 -2.10 10.68 -40.39
CA VAL A 2 -1.08 10.26 -39.41
C VAL A 2 -1.73 10.28 -38.02
N ASP A 3 -2.34 9.17 -37.60
CA ASP A 3 -2.65 8.95 -36.17
C ASP A 3 -2.94 7.47 -35.88
N GLY A 4 -1.92 6.71 -35.47
CA GLY A 4 -2.10 5.28 -35.16
C GLY A 4 -0.94 4.59 -34.44
N ALA A 5 0.30 5.08 -34.59
CA ALA A 5 1.47 4.40 -34.01
C ALA A 5 1.85 4.86 -32.57
N GLN A 6 1.33 5.99 -32.07
CA GLN A 6 1.68 6.50 -30.73
C GLN A 6 0.84 5.92 -29.58
N ARG A 7 -0.40 5.49 -29.85
CA ARG A 7 -1.33 4.97 -28.84
C ARG A 7 -0.98 3.54 -28.35
N PRO A 8 -0.47 2.62 -29.20
CA PRO A 8 0.00 1.29 -28.77
C PRO A 8 1.23 1.35 -27.86
N LEU A 9 2.24 2.14 -28.23
CA LEU A 9 3.51 2.25 -27.50
C LEU A 9 3.35 2.81 -26.08
N ARG A 10 2.47 3.81 -25.90
CA ARG A 10 2.17 4.37 -24.57
C ARG A 10 1.41 3.38 -23.69
N ALA A 11 0.50 2.60 -24.28
CA ALA A 11 -0.23 1.55 -23.56
C ALA A 11 0.70 0.41 -23.13
N ASP A 12 1.63 0.00 -23.98
CA ASP A 12 2.66 -1.00 -23.64
C ASP A 12 3.63 -0.50 -22.57
N ALA A 13 4.08 0.75 -22.66
CA ALA A 13 4.94 1.34 -21.64
C ALA A 13 4.24 1.38 -20.27
N ARG A 14 2.95 1.75 -20.23
CA ARG A 14 2.15 1.74 -19.00
C ARG A 14 1.99 0.32 -18.43
N ARG A 15 1.62 -0.65 -19.27
CA ARG A 15 1.50 -2.06 -18.84
C ARG A 15 2.81 -2.61 -18.29
N ASN A 16 3.93 -2.30 -18.94
CA ASN A 16 5.25 -2.72 -18.46
C ASN A 16 5.59 -2.06 -17.13
N ARG A 17 5.28 -0.77 -16.96
CA ARG A 17 5.46 -0.06 -15.70
C ARG A 17 4.65 -0.72 -14.58
N GLU A 18 3.37 -1.02 -14.80
CA GLU A 18 2.49 -1.70 -13.84
C GLU A 18 3.06 -3.08 -13.45
N LYS A 19 3.47 -3.90 -14.43
CA LYS A 19 4.14 -5.19 -14.17
C LYS A 19 5.40 -5.06 -13.32
N ILE A 20 6.25 -4.07 -13.62
CA ILE A 20 7.46 -3.82 -12.84
C ILE A 20 7.12 -3.45 -11.40
N LEU A 21 6.14 -2.57 -11.19
CA LEU A 21 5.73 -2.16 -9.84
C LEU A 21 5.17 -3.35 -9.05
N THR A 22 4.29 -4.15 -9.64
CA THR A 22 3.74 -5.35 -8.99
C THR A 22 4.82 -6.36 -8.62
N ALA A 23 5.79 -6.62 -9.51
CA ALA A 23 6.91 -7.50 -9.22
C ALA A 23 7.81 -6.93 -8.12
N ALA A 24 8.11 -5.64 -8.18
CA ALA A 24 8.98 -4.97 -7.22
C ALA A 24 8.42 -5.02 -5.80
N VAL A 25 7.10 -4.85 -5.60
CA VAL A 25 6.45 -5.01 -4.29
C VAL A 25 6.77 -6.36 -3.68
N ARG A 26 6.63 -7.44 -4.45
CA ARG A 26 6.86 -8.82 -3.98
C ARG A 26 8.32 -9.08 -3.64
N VAL A 27 9.23 -8.66 -4.51
CA VAL A 27 10.67 -8.83 -4.31
C VAL A 27 11.13 -8.01 -3.10
N PHE A 28 10.72 -6.74 -2.96
CA PHE A 28 11.09 -5.95 -1.78
C PHE A 28 10.48 -6.47 -0.48
N ALA A 29 9.24 -6.97 -0.50
CA ALA A 29 8.61 -7.55 0.69
C ALA A 29 9.29 -8.84 1.18
N SER A 30 9.94 -9.59 0.28
CA SER A 30 10.58 -10.88 0.59
C SER A 30 12.08 -10.78 0.83
N GLU A 31 12.80 -10.01 0.02
CA GLU A 31 14.27 -9.90 0.03
C GLU A 31 14.77 -8.59 0.69
N GLY A 32 13.89 -7.61 0.91
CA GLY A 32 14.25 -6.34 1.55
C GLY A 32 15.43 -5.64 0.88
N LEU A 33 16.51 -5.44 1.65
CA LEU A 33 17.74 -4.80 1.16
C LEU A 33 18.48 -5.62 0.10
N ASP A 34 18.37 -6.94 0.12
CA ASP A 34 19.08 -7.84 -0.79
C ASP A 34 18.40 -7.96 -2.17
N ALA A 35 17.26 -7.30 -2.35
CA ALA A 35 16.50 -7.27 -3.59
C ALA A 35 17.32 -6.73 -4.78
N HIS A 36 17.58 -7.60 -5.76
CA HIS A 36 18.26 -7.27 -7.01
C HIS A 36 17.29 -6.81 -8.11
N LEU A 37 17.63 -5.75 -8.85
CA LEU A 37 16.78 -5.21 -9.93
C LEU A 37 16.58 -6.20 -11.08
N GLU A 38 17.58 -7.04 -11.37
CA GLU A 38 17.50 -8.09 -12.39
C GLU A 38 16.45 -9.14 -12.04
N ARG A 39 16.30 -9.45 -10.74
CA ARG A 39 15.26 -10.37 -10.26
C ARG A 39 13.87 -9.77 -10.47
N ILE A 40 13.70 -8.47 -10.19
CA ILE A 40 12.46 -7.73 -10.46
C ILE A 40 12.13 -7.73 -11.95
N ALA A 41 13.12 -7.46 -12.82
CA ALA A 41 12.92 -7.49 -14.27
C ALA A 41 12.45 -8.87 -14.75
N LYS A 42 13.11 -9.93 -14.28
CA LYS A 42 12.75 -11.33 -14.58
C LYS A 42 11.34 -11.65 -14.11
N GLU A 43 10.97 -11.25 -12.90
CA GLU A 43 9.64 -11.51 -12.34
C GLU A 43 8.53 -10.72 -13.04
N ALA A 44 8.82 -9.49 -13.46
CA ALA A 44 7.91 -8.67 -14.27
C ALA A 44 7.80 -9.16 -15.73
N GLY A 45 8.66 -10.09 -16.16
CA GLY A 45 8.72 -10.55 -17.54
C GLY A 45 9.18 -9.47 -18.52
N VAL A 46 10.05 -8.55 -18.07
CA VAL A 46 10.61 -7.46 -18.89
C VAL A 46 12.15 -7.57 -18.96
N GLY A 47 12.76 -7.04 -20.02
CA GLY A 47 14.22 -6.95 -20.09
C GLY A 47 14.79 -5.88 -19.15
N SER A 48 16.02 -6.06 -18.66
CA SER A 48 16.69 -5.11 -17.75
C SER A 48 16.76 -3.70 -18.35
N ALA A 49 17.02 -3.58 -19.66
CA ALA A 49 17.01 -2.29 -20.36
C ALA A 49 15.64 -1.58 -20.28
N THR A 50 14.54 -2.34 -20.30
CA THR A 50 13.18 -1.79 -20.14
C THR A 50 12.94 -1.33 -18.71
N LEU A 51 13.43 -2.07 -17.71
CA LEU A 51 13.36 -1.65 -16.31
C LEU A 51 14.11 -0.33 -16.10
N TYR A 52 15.39 -0.25 -16.50
CA TYR A 52 16.20 0.96 -16.34
C TYR A 52 15.66 2.18 -17.11
N ARG A 53 15.02 1.97 -18.27
CA ARG A 53 14.32 3.06 -18.98
C ARG A 53 13.12 3.61 -18.20
N ASN A 54 12.42 2.78 -17.44
CA ASN A 54 11.28 3.20 -16.61
C ASN A 54 11.70 3.74 -15.24
N PHE A 55 12.80 3.20 -14.71
CA PHE A 55 13.32 3.47 -13.37
C PHE A 55 14.85 3.51 -13.44
N PRO A 56 15.43 4.70 -13.70
CA PRO A 56 16.88 4.83 -13.90
C PRO A 56 17.73 4.43 -12.70
N THR A 57 17.15 4.51 -11.49
CA THR A 57 17.81 4.15 -10.24
C THR A 57 16.93 3.25 -9.38
N ARG A 58 17.55 2.55 -8.42
CA ARG A 58 16.84 1.74 -7.41
C ARG A 58 15.89 2.62 -6.60
N GLU A 59 16.34 3.83 -6.25
CA GLU A 59 15.59 4.82 -5.50
C GLU A 59 14.33 5.26 -6.26
N ALA A 60 14.44 5.51 -7.57
CA ALA A 60 13.30 5.87 -8.41
C ALA A 60 12.28 4.73 -8.51
N LEU A 61 12.74 3.47 -8.51
CA LEU A 61 11.84 2.31 -8.44
C LEU A 61 11.16 2.23 -7.07
N VAL A 62 11.91 2.32 -5.97
CA VAL A 62 11.38 2.25 -4.60
C VAL A 62 10.35 3.35 -4.36
N GLU A 63 10.64 4.58 -4.75
CA GLU A 63 9.70 5.70 -4.62
C GLU A 63 8.41 5.45 -5.42
N ALA A 64 8.52 4.95 -6.64
CA ALA A 64 7.37 4.66 -7.47
C ALA A 64 6.54 3.49 -6.92
N VAL A 65 7.19 2.45 -6.39
CA VAL A 65 6.53 1.33 -5.71
C VAL A 65 5.77 1.84 -4.49
N TYR A 66 6.44 2.60 -3.62
CA TYR A 66 5.82 3.18 -2.43
C TYR A 66 4.58 4.02 -2.78
N ARG A 67 4.69 4.93 -3.75
CA ARG A 67 3.55 5.76 -4.21
C ARG A 67 2.41 4.93 -4.78
N ASN A 68 2.73 3.86 -5.52
CA ASN A 68 1.74 2.95 -6.09
C ASN A 68 1.00 2.14 -5.02
N GLU A 69 1.70 1.67 -3.97
CA GLU A 69 1.07 0.98 -2.84
C GLU A 69 0.14 1.91 -2.05
N VAL A 70 0.56 3.16 -1.81
CA VAL A 70 -0.29 4.16 -1.17
C VAL A 70 -1.55 4.43 -1.98
N ALA A 71 -1.40 4.62 -3.30
CA ALA A 71 -2.54 4.86 -4.19
C ALA A 71 -3.54 3.70 -4.17
N GLN A 72 -3.06 2.45 -4.31
CA GLN A 72 -3.90 1.26 -4.24
C GLN A 72 -4.64 1.14 -2.90
N LEU A 73 -3.96 1.40 -1.79
CA LEU A 73 -4.57 1.37 -0.46
C LEU A 73 -5.67 2.42 -0.31
N CYS A 74 -5.42 3.65 -0.78
CA CYS A 74 -6.41 4.73 -0.72
C CYS A 74 -7.62 4.45 -1.63
N ASP A 75 -7.38 4.01 -2.86
CA ASP A 75 -8.42 3.69 -3.86
C ASP A 75 -9.28 2.48 -3.44
N ALA A 76 -8.74 1.60 -2.60
CA ALA A 76 -9.48 0.45 -2.08
C ALA A 76 -10.65 0.84 -1.16
N ALA A 77 -10.58 1.96 -0.44
CA ALA A 77 -11.64 2.36 0.50
C ALA A 77 -13.01 2.54 -0.18
N PRO A 78 -13.17 3.40 -1.21
CA PRO A 78 -14.46 3.54 -1.91
C PRO A 78 -14.88 2.26 -2.63
N ALA A 79 -13.93 1.51 -3.21
CA ALA A 79 -14.22 0.24 -3.89
C ALA A 79 -14.78 -0.82 -2.93
N LEU A 80 -14.21 -0.93 -1.72
CA LEU A 80 -14.66 -1.85 -0.69
C LEU A 80 -16.03 -1.46 -0.15
N LEU A 81 -16.29 -0.17 0.07
CA LEU A 81 -17.60 0.33 0.50
C LEU A 81 -18.70 0.09 -0.55
N ALA A 82 -18.36 0.11 -1.83
CA ALA A 82 -19.30 -0.23 -2.90
C ALA A 82 -19.64 -1.72 -2.95
N ALA A 83 -18.77 -2.59 -2.43
CA ALA A 83 -18.88 -4.04 -2.56
C ALA A 83 -19.28 -4.78 -1.27
N LYS A 84 -19.22 -4.12 -0.11
CA LYS A 84 -19.36 -4.77 1.21
C LYS A 84 -20.10 -3.87 2.21
N PRO A 85 -20.73 -4.45 3.25
CA PRO A 85 -21.17 -3.68 4.41
C PRO A 85 -20.02 -2.87 5.02
N PRO A 86 -20.26 -1.66 5.57
CA PRO A 86 -19.19 -0.76 6.00
C PRO A 86 -18.16 -1.39 6.95
N LEU A 87 -18.60 -2.14 7.95
CA LEU A 87 -17.69 -2.79 8.91
C LEU A 87 -16.83 -3.89 8.24
N GLU A 88 -17.38 -4.61 7.27
CA GLU A 88 -16.62 -5.59 6.49
C GLU A 88 -15.65 -4.92 5.53
N ALA A 89 -16.03 -3.78 4.94
CA ALA A 89 -15.15 -2.94 4.12
C ALA A 89 -13.97 -2.43 4.94
N LEU A 90 -14.22 -1.89 6.15
CA LEU A 90 -13.18 -1.45 7.07
C LEU A 90 -12.24 -2.61 7.43
N ARG A 91 -12.77 -3.78 7.78
CA ARG A 91 -11.96 -4.97 8.10
C ARG A 91 -11.13 -5.47 6.90
N ALA A 92 -11.68 -5.42 5.69
CA ALA A 92 -10.92 -5.77 4.49
C ALA A 92 -9.80 -4.75 4.24
N TRP A 93 -10.07 -3.46 4.43
CA TRP A 93 -9.12 -2.39 4.23
C TRP A 93 -7.95 -2.44 5.24
N THR A 94 -8.20 -2.76 6.52
CA THR A 94 -7.11 -2.90 7.50
C THR A 94 -6.15 -4.04 7.19
N ARG A 95 -6.60 -5.09 6.50
CA ARG A 95 -5.71 -6.15 6.00
C ARG A 95 -4.82 -5.65 4.86
N LEU A 96 -5.38 -4.87 3.94
CA LEU A 96 -4.58 -4.20 2.89
C LEU A 96 -3.58 -3.20 3.49
N PHE A 97 -3.95 -2.51 4.57
CA PHE A 97 -3.04 -1.65 5.31
C PHE A 97 -1.84 -2.44 5.87
N LEU A 98 -2.04 -3.64 6.43
CA LEU A 98 -0.93 -4.49 6.88
C LEU A 98 -0.01 -4.92 5.73
N ASP A 99 -0.58 -5.25 4.57
CA ASP A 99 0.20 -5.61 3.38
C ASP A 99 1.07 -4.43 2.93
N TYR A 100 0.48 -3.23 2.88
CA TYR A 100 1.20 -1.99 2.60
C TYR A 100 2.35 -1.73 3.59
N VAL A 101 2.11 -1.86 4.91
CA VAL A 101 3.18 -1.62 5.90
C VAL A 101 4.28 -2.67 5.81
N THR A 102 3.93 -3.93 5.53
CA THR A 102 4.91 -5.01 5.31
C THR A 102 5.81 -4.69 4.12
N ALA A 103 5.22 -4.31 2.98
CA ALA A 103 5.98 -3.89 1.80
C ALA A 103 6.85 -2.66 2.09
N LYS A 104 6.31 -1.65 2.79
CA LYS A 104 7.05 -0.46 3.23
C LYS A 104 8.25 -0.83 4.10
N TYR A 105 8.11 -1.80 5.00
CA TYR A 105 9.19 -2.23 5.88
C TYR A 105 10.36 -2.84 5.09
N GLY A 106 10.08 -3.67 4.09
CA GLY A 106 11.11 -4.19 3.18
C GLY A 106 11.85 -3.11 2.39
N MET A 107 11.23 -1.94 2.21
CA MET A 107 11.82 -0.78 1.52
C MET A 107 12.41 0.28 2.46
N ILE A 108 12.40 0.09 3.79
CA ILE A 108 12.59 1.19 4.75
C ILE A 108 13.94 1.88 4.62
N ASP A 109 15.01 1.14 4.35
CA ASP A 109 16.35 1.70 4.25
C ASP A 109 16.57 2.46 2.94
N ALA A 110 15.97 1.98 1.84
CA ALA A 110 15.94 2.74 0.58
C ALA A 110 15.12 4.03 0.72
N LEU A 111 13.96 3.97 1.39
CA LEU A 111 13.15 5.15 1.70
C LEU A 111 13.91 6.15 2.60
N ARG A 112 14.69 5.66 3.58
CA ARG A 112 15.57 6.49 4.41
C ARG A 112 16.69 7.14 3.59
N ALA A 113 17.32 6.41 2.68
CA ALA A 113 18.36 6.95 1.80
C ALA A 113 17.80 8.07 0.90
N ILE A 114 16.60 7.89 0.33
CA ILE A 114 15.91 8.92 -0.46
C ILE A 114 15.62 10.16 0.39
N ALA A 115 15.16 9.97 1.63
CA ALA A 115 14.91 11.06 2.56
C ALA A 115 16.20 11.82 2.92
N ALA A 116 17.30 11.10 3.16
CA ALA A 116 18.60 11.68 3.45
C ALA A 116 19.18 12.48 2.28
N ALA A 117 18.83 12.13 1.04
CA ALA A 117 19.19 12.86 -0.18
C ALA A 117 18.35 14.14 -0.42
N GLY A 118 17.48 14.52 0.53
CA GLY A 118 16.69 15.76 0.48
C GLY A 118 15.35 15.63 -0.24
N SER A 119 14.95 14.43 -0.65
CA SER A 119 13.63 14.16 -1.22
C SER A 119 12.63 13.77 -0.14
N ASN A 120 11.32 14.01 -0.35
CA ASN A 120 10.27 13.49 0.54
C ASN A 120 9.56 12.31 -0.13
N PRO A 121 10.03 11.06 0.04
CA PRO A 121 9.42 9.90 -0.60
C PRO A 121 7.98 9.66 -0.11
N TYR A 122 7.64 10.17 1.07
CA TYR A 122 6.33 10.00 1.68
C TYR A 122 5.29 10.99 1.15
N GLY A 123 5.69 12.16 0.64
CA GLY A 123 4.78 13.19 0.13
C GLY A 123 3.58 13.43 1.07
N HIS A 124 2.36 13.28 0.55
CA HIS A 124 1.10 13.39 1.30
C HIS A 124 0.51 12.04 1.73
N SER A 125 1.29 10.95 1.70
CA SER A 125 0.76 9.59 1.90
C SER A 125 0.05 9.40 3.23
N ARG A 126 0.59 9.96 4.31
CA ARG A 126 -0.03 9.87 5.65
C ARG A 126 -1.43 10.49 5.65
N GLU A 127 -1.58 11.64 4.99
CA GLU A 127 -2.85 12.34 4.91
C GLU A 127 -3.85 11.58 4.04
N MET A 128 -3.42 11.03 2.89
CA MET A 128 -4.29 10.24 2.02
C MET A 128 -4.76 8.94 2.69
N ILE A 129 -3.88 8.24 3.40
CA ILE A 129 -4.23 7.01 4.14
C ILE A 129 -5.20 7.33 5.27
N ARG A 130 -4.96 8.42 6.00
CA ARG A 130 -5.85 8.90 7.06
C ARG A 130 -7.23 9.24 6.49
N ALA A 131 -7.31 9.94 5.37
CA ALA A 131 -8.57 10.29 4.71
C ALA A 131 -9.37 9.03 4.27
N ALA A 132 -8.68 8.01 3.75
CA ALA A 132 -9.29 6.73 3.40
C ALA A 132 -9.87 6.01 4.62
N LEU A 133 -9.11 5.96 5.74
CA LEU A 133 -9.59 5.41 7.01
C LEU A 133 -10.79 6.19 7.55
N THR A 134 -10.75 7.53 7.53
CA THR A 134 -11.87 8.39 7.93
C THR A 134 -13.12 8.07 7.12
N THR A 135 -13.01 7.95 5.80
CA THR A 135 -14.15 7.61 4.92
C THR A 135 -14.80 6.29 5.31
N LEU A 136 -14.01 5.26 5.63
CA LEU A 136 -14.52 3.95 6.07
C LEU A 136 -15.19 4.04 7.44
N MET A 137 -14.58 4.76 8.40
CA MET A 137 -15.13 4.93 9.73
C MET A 137 -16.42 5.75 9.72
N ASP A 138 -16.50 6.82 8.93
CA ASP A 138 -17.71 7.63 8.78
C ASP A 138 -18.87 6.80 8.22
N ALA A 139 -18.61 5.93 7.24
CA ALA A 139 -19.62 5.00 6.71
C ALA A 139 -20.08 3.99 7.78
N CYS A 140 -19.16 3.48 8.60
CA CYS A 140 -19.49 2.57 9.69
C CYS A 140 -20.35 3.26 10.77
N ALA A 141 -20.02 4.51 11.10
CA ALA A 141 -20.74 5.35 12.06
C ALA A 141 -22.14 5.69 11.57
N ALA A 142 -22.27 6.09 10.30
CA ALA A 142 -23.57 6.36 9.67
C ALA A 142 -24.48 5.11 9.64
N ALA A 143 -23.89 3.92 9.53
CA ALA A 143 -24.60 2.64 9.63
C ALA A 143 -24.87 2.18 11.08
N GLY A 144 -24.42 2.92 12.10
CA GLY A 144 -24.57 2.55 13.52
C GLY A 144 -23.79 1.30 13.94
N THR A 145 -22.81 0.88 13.13
CA THR A 145 -22.05 -0.37 13.35
C THR A 145 -20.84 -0.21 14.26
N ILE A 146 -20.38 1.03 14.48
CA ILE A 146 -19.26 1.35 15.37
C ILE A 146 -19.61 2.54 16.28
N ARG A 147 -18.93 2.61 17.43
CA ARG A 147 -18.90 3.76 18.33
C ARG A 147 -18.25 4.97 17.65
N THR A 148 -18.65 6.18 18.04
CA THR A 148 -18.24 7.45 17.40
C THR A 148 -17.35 8.32 18.27
N ASP A 149 -16.95 7.83 19.45
CA ASP A 149 -16.08 8.54 20.40
C ASP A 149 -14.59 8.21 20.21
N ILE A 150 -14.24 7.37 19.22
CA ILE A 150 -12.87 7.07 18.84
C ILE A 150 -12.53 7.76 17.53
N SER A 151 -11.43 8.51 17.50
CA SER A 151 -11.03 9.24 16.30
C SER A 151 -10.36 8.33 15.26
N PRO A 152 -10.47 8.64 13.95
CA PRO A 152 -9.72 7.94 12.92
C PRO A 152 -8.20 8.02 13.10
N THR A 153 -7.70 9.08 13.75
CA THR A 153 -6.28 9.23 14.08
C THR A 153 -5.83 8.17 15.09
N ASP A 154 -6.64 7.89 16.12
CA ASP A 154 -6.31 6.88 17.14
C ASP A 154 -6.34 5.47 16.54
N ILE A 155 -7.32 5.20 15.67
CA ILE A 155 -7.35 3.92 14.93
C ILE A 155 -6.15 3.80 14.00
N GLY A 156 -5.79 4.87 13.29
CA GLY A 156 -4.57 4.89 12.48
C GLY A 156 -3.32 4.54 13.30
N ALA A 157 -3.16 5.15 14.47
CA ALA A 157 -2.04 4.86 15.38
C ALA A 157 -2.05 3.42 15.90
N ALA A 158 -3.22 2.86 16.21
CA ALA A 158 -3.35 1.47 16.62
C ALA A 158 -2.94 0.51 15.48
N LEU A 159 -3.38 0.76 14.25
CA LEU A 159 -2.99 -0.02 13.08
C LEU A 159 -1.48 0.05 12.82
N GLU A 160 -0.89 1.25 12.92
CA GLU A 160 0.56 1.44 12.82
C GLU A 160 1.32 0.65 13.90
N GLY A 161 0.85 0.68 15.15
CA GLY A 161 1.47 -0.08 16.26
C GLY A 161 1.39 -1.60 16.07
N ILE A 162 0.25 -2.11 15.60
CA ILE A 162 0.09 -3.52 15.24
C ILE A 162 1.09 -3.88 14.14
N ALA A 163 1.12 -3.08 13.06
CA ALA A 163 2.00 -3.36 11.94
C ALA A 163 3.49 -3.32 12.36
N LEU A 164 3.92 -2.35 13.17
CA LEU A 164 5.31 -2.29 13.68
C LEU A 164 5.71 -3.52 14.50
N THR A 165 4.78 -4.12 15.24
CA THR A 165 5.06 -5.27 16.12
C THR A 165 4.88 -6.63 15.42
N SER A 166 4.23 -6.65 14.25
CA SER A 166 3.81 -7.90 13.57
C SER A 166 3.93 -7.89 12.05
N ALA A 167 4.68 -6.95 11.45
CA ALA A 167 4.91 -6.86 10.00
C ALA A 167 5.74 -8.02 9.42
N SER A 168 6.36 -8.88 10.24
CA SER A 168 7.08 -10.04 9.70
C SER A 168 6.09 -11.11 9.23
N PRO A 169 6.37 -11.83 8.13
CA PRO A 169 5.48 -12.86 7.61
C PRO A 169 5.07 -13.91 8.64
N GLU A 170 5.98 -14.29 9.55
CA GLU A 170 5.75 -15.28 10.61
C GLU A 170 4.74 -14.79 11.65
N ARG A 171 4.58 -13.47 11.81
CA ARG A 171 3.65 -12.84 12.74
C ARG A 171 2.35 -12.41 12.10
N ARG A 172 2.12 -12.74 10.82
CA ARG A 172 0.91 -12.35 10.09
C ARG A 172 -0.38 -12.75 10.82
N GLN A 173 -0.43 -13.98 11.32
CA GLN A 173 -1.61 -14.46 12.04
C GLN A 173 -1.83 -13.72 13.37
N GLN A 174 -0.76 -13.26 14.03
CA GLN A 174 -0.87 -12.41 15.21
C GLN A 174 -1.39 -11.02 14.83
N ALA A 175 -0.89 -10.43 13.74
CA ALA A 175 -1.37 -9.15 13.22
C ALA A 175 -2.88 -9.18 12.96
N GLU A 176 -3.37 -10.24 12.33
CA GLU A 176 -4.80 -10.41 12.03
C GLU A 176 -5.65 -10.52 13.30
N ARG A 177 -5.20 -11.28 14.32
CA ARG A 177 -5.90 -11.34 15.61
C ARG A 177 -5.93 -9.99 16.33
N LEU A 178 -4.84 -9.22 16.27
CA LEU A 178 -4.76 -7.89 16.87
C LEU A 178 -5.68 -6.90 16.15
N LEU A 179 -5.73 -6.95 14.82
CA LEU A 179 -6.70 -6.17 14.04
C LEU A 179 -8.13 -6.52 14.42
N ASP A 180 -8.44 -7.81 14.49
CA ASP A 180 -9.79 -8.26 14.83
C ASP A 180 -10.18 -7.77 16.23
N LEU A 181 -9.28 -7.87 17.22
CA LEU A 181 -9.47 -7.34 18.56
C LEU A 181 -9.71 -5.83 18.56
N THR A 182 -8.90 -5.05 17.84
CA THR A 182 -9.04 -3.60 17.74
C THR A 182 -10.37 -3.20 17.11
N LEU A 183 -10.76 -3.85 16.01
CA LEU A 183 -12.01 -3.57 15.31
C LEU A 183 -13.24 -4.03 16.11
N ASP A 184 -13.13 -5.10 16.87
CA ASP A 184 -14.22 -5.55 17.74
C ASP A 184 -14.44 -4.58 18.91
N GLY A 185 -13.39 -3.89 19.38
CA GLY A 185 -13.48 -2.79 20.34
C GLY A 185 -14.22 -1.55 19.81
N LEU A 186 -14.37 -1.41 18.49
CA LEU A 186 -15.14 -0.34 17.86
C LEU A 186 -16.62 -0.65 17.74
N LYS A 187 -17.03 -1.92 17.74
CA LYS A 187 -18.44 -2.29 17.54
C LYS A 187 -19.33 -1.66 18.61
N THR A 188 -20.49 -1.16 18.21
CA THR A 188 -21.54 -0.78 19.16
C THR A 188 -21.95 -2.02 19.95
N ARG A 189 -21.93 -1.95 21.28
CA ARG A 189 -22.50 -3.01 22.12
C ARG A 189 -24.01 -2.76 22.24
N PRO A 190 -24.83 -3.82 22.17
CA PRO A 190 -26.26 -3.72 22.45
C PRO A 190 -26.52 -3.26 23.89
#